data_AF-A0A533X4Q6-F1
#
_entry.id   AF-A0A533X4Q6-F1
#
_cell.length_a   1.000
_cell.length_b   1.000
_cell.length_c   1.000
_cell.angle_alpha   90.00
_cell.angle_beta   90.00
_cell.angle_gamma   90.00
#
_symmetry.space_group_name_H-M   'P 1'
#
loop_
_entity.id
_entity.type
_entity.pdbx_description
1 polymer ?
#
loop_
_entity_poly.entity_id
_entity_poly.type
_entity_poly.pdbx_seq_one_letter_code
_entity_poly.pdbx_strand_id
1 'polypeptide(L)'
;MPGTHLTEFRSGFYSDLCQAEQIWVTAERFDKRVILSKFMCSWPPNIKKGIQLEGFGAPGGPGSRPWGSSPLAISNSSCYTTGALQNATTIDFSTADLSSWKNVVKRSSLPPLETQIKIGPKEGVRFWILVLALSSESAYDAVVVSKNKDFDEGILLKKGEMSNWLYEDFNLDNKKAIRGSFRMKLIDMGSNGNLQGFRLFVSQIFPLKGWTFPEDVAADLIDQCGPFLESISHFPYVFGWVDESTYLDDISYQAEWLSKAAKYLMSKNSWDLYLTHWHGIDNTQHAFLRFDKSVLTEEQSKLSEKTVSTSYEIADKMVGEIVNSA
;
A
#
# COMPACT_ATOMS: atom_id res chain seq x y z
N MET A 1 23.62 18.09 3.25
CA MET A 1 24.35 18.54 2.04
C MET A 1 25.25 19.71 2.44
N PRO A 2 26.36 19.99 1.73
CA PRO A 2 27.14 21.20 1.98
C PRO A 2 26.21 22.43 1.97
N GLY A 3 26.20 23.21 3.06
CA GLY A 3 25.36 24.41 3.18
C GLY A 3 23.92 24.21 3.65
N THR A 4 23.43 22.99 3.91
CA THR A 4 22.10 22.77 4.52
C THR A 4 22.19 22.68 6.04
N HIS A 5 21.13 23.08 6.74
CA HIS A 5 21.07 22.97 8.21
C HIS A 5 21.12 21.49 8.64
N LEU A 6 21.70 21.19 9.82
CA LEU A 6 21.88 19.81 10.30
C LEU A 6 20.56 19.06 10.53
N THR A 7 19.44 19.79 10.65
CA THR A 7 18.10 19.21 10.82
C THR A 7 17.36 18.99 9.51
N GLU A 8 17.95 19.41 8.38
CA GLU A 8 17.37 19.18 7.06
C GLU A 8 17.78 17.81 6.54
N PHE A 9 16.83 16.89 6.55
CA PHE A 9 17.01 15.57 5.97
C PHE A 9 16.46 15.54 4.55
N ARG A 10 17.29 15.09 3.63
CA ARG A 10 16.92 14.89 2.24
C ARG A 10 17.35 13.50 1.80
N SER A 11 16.43 12.78 1.15
CA SER A 11 16.73 11.44 0.62
C SER A 11 17.74 11.54 -0.51
N GLY A 12 18.73 10.65 -0.53
CA GLY A 12 19.66 10.49 -1.66
C GLY A 12 19.00 9.96 -2.94
N PHE A 13 17.75 9.48 -2.85
CA PHE A 13 16.98 8.93 -3.97
C PHE A 13 16.27 10.01 -4.81
N TYR A 14 16.47 11.30 -4.53
CA TYR A 14 15.94 12.32 -5.43
C TYR A 14 16.82 12.45 -6.69
N SER A 15 16.19 12.43 -7.86
CA SER A 15 16.85 12.47 -9.17
C SER A 15 17.70 13.71 -9.39
N ASP A 16 17.30 14.85 -8.82
CA ASP A 16 17.97 16.13 -8.93
C ASP A 16 19.23 16.24 -8.05
N LEU A 17 19.52 15.21 -7.23
CA LEU A 17 20.82 15.04 -6.59
C LEU A 17 21.84 14.32 -7.47
N CYS A 18 21.39 13.63 -8.54
CA CYS A 18 22.28 12.92 -9.45
C CYS A 18 23.14 13.91 -10.26
N GLN A 19 24.46 13.87 -10.06
CA GLN A 19 25.42 14.66 -10.83
C GLN A 19 25.91 13.95 -12.10
N ALA A 20 25.68 12.64 -12.19
CA ALA A 20 25.99 11.86 -13.38
C ALA A 20 24.89 12.05 -14.43
N GLU A 21 25.28 11.95 -15.69
CA GLU A 21 24.33 11.95 -16.80
C GLU A 21 23.40 10.73 -16.73
N GLN A 22 22.09 11.00 -16.76
CA GLN A 22 21.07 9.97 -16.71
C GLN A 22 20.68 9.53 -18.12
N ILE A 23 20.61 8.21 -18.35
CA ILE A 23 20.43 7.62 -19.68
C ILE A 23 19.15 8.12 -20.38
N TRP A 24 18.06 8.35 -19.64
CA TRP A 24 16.82 8.86 -20.21
C TRP A 24 16.91 10.31 -20.66
N VAL A 25 17.67 11.14 -19.95
CA VAL A 25 17.97 12.52 -20.37
C VAL A 25 18.78 12.49 -21.66
N THR A 26 19.80 11.63 -21.73
CA THR A 26 20.60 11.45 -22.94
C THR A 26 19.74 11.01 -24.11
N ALA A 27 18.84 10.04 -23.92
CA ALA A 27 17.93 9.57 -24.95
C ALA A 27 17.07 10.73 -25.52
N GLU A 28 16.46 11.58 -24.68
CA GLU A 28 15.65 12.71 -25.15
C GLU A 28 16.43 13.77 -25.95
N ARG A 29 17.74 13.94 -25.68
CA ARG A 29 18.62 14.83 -26.47
C ARG A 29 18.84 14.33 -27.88
N PHE A 30 18.75 13.02 -28.10
CA PHE A 30 18.81 12.37 -29.41
C PHE A 30 17.41 12.08 -29.96
N ASP A 31 16.42 12.87 -29.55
CA ASP A 31 15.02 12.80 -29.98
C ASP A 31 14.35 11.43 -29.76
N LYS A 32 14.85 10.66 -28.80
CA LYS A 32 14.25 9.38 -28.41
C LYS A 32 13.10 9.58 -27.43
N ARG A 33 12.07 8.74 -27.55
CA ARG A 33 10.89 8.74 -26.69
C ARG A 33 11.09 7.78 -25.52
N VAL A 34 11.04 8.31 -24.30
CA VAL A 34 11.29 7.52 -23.08
C VAL A 34 10.00 7.31 -22.29
N ILE A 35 9.83 6.11 -21.75
CA ILE A 35 8.83 5.79 -20.73
C ILE A 35 9.57 5.30 -19.47
N LEU A 36 9.47 6.05 -18.37
CA LEU A 36 9.99 5.71 -17.06
C LEU A 36 8.86 5.22 -16.16
N SER A 37 8.81 3.91 -15.90
CA SER A 37 7.77 3.27 -15.11
C SER A 37 8.29 2.90 -13.71
N LYS A 38 8.03 3.74 -12.70
CA LYS A 38 8.52 3.51 -11.32
C LYS A 38 10.04 3.27 -11.24
N PHE A 39 10.83 3.80 -12.17
CA PHE A 39 12.28 3.58 -12.20
C PHE A 39 12.95 4.34 -11.06
N MET A 40 13.73 3.66 -10.21
CA MET A 40 14.28 4.28 -9.00
C MET A 40 15.14 5.51 -9.28
N CYS A 41 15.17 6.42 -8.31
CA CYS A 41 15.97 7.66 -8.37
C CYS A 41 15.64 8.55 -9.58
N SER A 42 14.47 8.40 -10.19
CA SER A 42 14.02 9.25 -11.31
C SER A 42 13.07 10.36 -10.86
N TRP A 43 12.63 10.39 -9.59
CA TRP A 43 11.76 11.44 -9.06
C TRP A 43 12.54 12.58 -8.36
N PRO A 44 12.21 13.87 -8.56
CA PRO A 44 11.16 14.40 -9.43
C PRO A 44 11.47 14.24 -10.93
N PRO A 45 10.46 14.24 -11.81
CA PRO A 45 10.68 14.09 -13.24
C PRO A 45 11.57 15.20 -13.81
N ASN A 46 12.61 14.80 -14.55
CA ASN A 46 13.43 15.72 -15.35
C ASN A 46 13.36 15.44 -16.86
N ILE A 47 12.61 14.41 -17.27
CA ILE A 47 12.18 14.21 -18.65
C ILE A 47 11.30 15.38 -19.13
N LYS A 48 11.28 15.61 -20.44
CA LYS A 48 10.55 16.74 -21.07
C LYS A 48 9.62 16.34 -22.20
N LYS A 49 9.92 15.24 -22.89
CA LYS A 49 9.21 14.75 -24.09
C LYS A 49 8.58 13.37 -23.88
N GLY A 50 9.07 12.61 -22.89
CA GLY A 50 8.61 11.27 -22.55
C GLY A 50 7.48 11.23 -21.52
N ILE A 51 7.27 10.04 -20.97
CA ILE A 51 6.31 9.74 -19.90
C ILE A 51 7.06 9.20 -18.69
N GLN A 52 6.70 9.65 -17.50
CA GLN A 52 7.21 9.12 -16.24
C GLN A 52 6.04 8.93 -15.28
N LEU A 53 6.06 7.83 -14.55
CA LEU A 53 5.19 7.59 -13.42
C LEU A 53 6.02 7.16 -12.21
N GLU A 54 5.83 7.85 -11.09
CA GLU A 54 6.58 7.65 -9.85
C GLU A 54 8.11 7.58 -10.10
N GLY A 55 8.86 6.78 -9.36
CA GLY A 55 10.30 6.65 -9.47
C GLY A 55 11.12 7.27 -8.34
N PHE A 56 10.52 7.59 -7.19
CA PHE A 56 11.30 7.91 -6.00
C PHE A 56 12.00 6.63 -5.50
N GLY A 57 11.20 5.58 -5.24
CA GLY A 57 11.70 4.22 -5.06
C GLY A 57 12.74 4.04 -3.94
N ALA A 58 12.73 4.89 -2.90
CA ALA A 58 13.63 4.70 -1.77
C ALA A 58 13.17 3.47 -0.94
N PRO A 59 14.03 2.47 -0.70
CA PRO A 59 13.69 1.29 0.12
C PRO A 59 13.52 1.65 1.60
N GLY A 60 14.07 2.79 2.02
CA GLY A 60 13.92 3.41 3.34
C GLY A 60 15.02 4.42 3.60
N GLY A 61 14.79 5.37 4.51
CA GLY A 61 15.75 6.41 4.87
C GLY A 61 16.16 6.35 6.35
N PRO A 62 17.35 6.83 6.72
CA PRO A 62 17.67 7.09 8.12
C PRO A 62 16.86 8.29 8.66
N GLY A 63 16.31 8.11 9.87
CA GLY A 63 16.12 9.17 10.87
C GLY A 63 15.00 10.20 10.72
N SER A 64 14.39 10.39 9.54
CA SER A 64 13.34 11.44 9.35
C SER A 64 12.07 10.97 8.66
N ARG A 65 12.06 9.74 8.15
CA ARG A 65 10.96 9.17 7.39
C ARG A 65 10.81 7.69 7.76
N PRO A 66 9.65 7.27 8.31
CA PRO A 66 9.41 5.86 8.60
C PRO A 66 9.63 5.03 7.33
N TRP A 67 10.26 3.88 7.48
CA TRP A 67 10.46 2.90 6.42
C TRP A 67 9.20 2.68 5.57
N GLY A 68 9.33 2.67 4.25
CA GLY A 68 8.20 2.58 3.30
C GLY A 68 7.51 3.93 2.96
N SER A 69 8.04 5.06 3.41
CA SER A 69 7.47 6.37 3.05
C SER A 69 8.02 6.94 1.73
N SER A 70 7.11 7.26 0.83
CA SER A 70 7.36 8.06 -0.38
C SER A 70 6.97 9.52 -0.13
N PRO A 71 7.68 10.53 -0.68
CA PRO A 71 7.23 11.92 -0.68
C PRO A 71 5.89 12.12 -1.41
N LEU A 72 5.48 11.13 -2.21
CA LEU A 72 4.27 11.17 -3.01
C LEU A 72 3.07 10.53 -2.29
N ALA A 73 3.31 9.62 -1.36
CA ALA A 73 2.23 9.02 -0.59
C ALA A 73 1.59 10.07 0.35
N ILE A 74 0.26 10.03 0.48
CA ILE A 74 -0.47 10.84 1.46
C ILE A 74 -0.21 10.31 2.87
N SER A 75 -0.18 8.98 3.01
CA SER A 75 0.14 8.28 4.25
C SER A 75 0.71 6.90 3.96
N ASN A 76 1.58 6.42 4.85
CA ASN A 76 1.97 5.03 4.89
C ASN A 76 0.78 4.13 5.28
N SER A 77 0.95 2.82 5.09
CA SER A 77 0.02 1.81 5.62
C SER A 77 -0.10 1.93 7.14
N SER A 78 -1.22 1.47 7.68
CA SER A 78 -1.50 1.45 9.12
C SER A 78 -2.18 0.17 9.55
N CYS A 79 -2.06 -0.19 10.83
CA CYS A 79 -2.76 -1.31 11.44
C CYS A 79 -3.45 -0.85 12.72
N TYR A 80 -4.72 -1.24 12.87
CA TYR A 80 -5.48 -1.05 14.11
C TYR A 80 -5.63 -2.40 14.79
N THR A 81 -5.21 -2.48 16.06
CA THR A 81 -5.18 -3.74 16.78
C THR A 81 -5.51 -3.56 18.25
N THR A 82 -6.05 -4.59 18.89
CA THR A 82 -6.20 -4.66 20.36
C THR A 82 -4.94 -5.18 21.06
N GLY A 83 -3.97 -5.69 20.28
CA GLY A 83 -2.70 -6.20 20.79
C GLY A 83 -1.57 -5.17 20.76
N ALA A 84 -0.43 -5.51 21.36
CA ALA A 84 0.80 -4.74 21.23
C ALA A 84 1.58 -5.20 20.00
N LEU A 85 1.51 -4.43 18.91
CA LEU A 85 2.32 -4.63 17.71
C LEU A 85 3.15 -3.39 17.41
N GLN A 86 4.36 -3.59 16.91
CA GLN A 86 5.27 -2.50 16.60
C GLN A 86 4.62 -1.55 15.59
N ASN A 87 4.66 -0.24 15.87
CA ASN A 87 4.15 0.84 15.03
C ASN A 87 2.64 0.77 14.69
N ALA A 88 1.88 -0.14 15.29
CA ALA A 88 0.43 -0.22 15.10
C ALA A 88 -0.30 0.76 16.02
N THR A 89 -1.54 1.11 15.66
CA THR A 89 -2.43 1.88 16.53
C THR A 89 -3.21 0.92 17.41
N THR A 90 -2.96 0.96 18.72
CA THR A 90 -3.77 0.20 19.68
C THR A 90 -5.15 0.82 19.82
N ILE A 91 -6.19 -0.01 19.73
CA ILE A 91 -7.59 0.37 19.86
C ILE A 91 -8.29 -0.54 20.86
N ASP A 92 -9.32 0.00 21.50
CA ASP A 92 -10.20 -0.73 22.38
C ASP A 92 -11.64 -0.65 21.87
N PHE A 93 -12.41 -1.69 22.17
CA PHE A 93 -13.81 -1.78 21.81
C PHE A 93 -14.69 -1.58 23.04
N SER A 94 -15.82 -0.90 22.86
CA SER A 94 -16.86 -0.72 23.86
C SER A 94 -18.16 -1.37 23.37
N THR A 95 -19.13 -1.61 24.25
CA THR A 95 -20.45 -2.07 23.82
C THR A 95 -21.09 -1.07 22.88
N ALA A 96 -21.59 -1.53 21.73
CA ALA A 96 -22.19 -0.65 20.74
C ALA A 96 -23.54 -0.11 21.23
N ASP A 97 -23.73 1.21 21.13
CA ASP A 97 -25.04 1.82 21.27
C ASP A 97 -25.84 1.64 19.99
N LEU A 98 -26.54 0.51 19.87
CA LEU A 98 -27.34 0.19 18.69
C LEU A 98 -28.49 1.19 18.42
N SER A 99 -28.90 1.99 19.41
CA SER A 99 -29.90 3.04 19.17
C SER A 99 -29.35 4.17 18.29
N SER A 100 -28.03 4.35 18.28
CA SER A 100 -27.32 5.30 17.43
C SER A 100 -26.98 4.77 16.04
N TRP A 101 -27.20 3.46 15.79
CA TRP A 101 -26.98 2.83 14.49
C TRP A 101 -28.26 2.70 13.68
N LYS A 102 -28.16 3.01 12.38
CA LYS A 102 -29.23 2.78 11.41
C LYS A 102 -29.05 1.45 10.70
N ASN A 103 -30.17 0.88 10.24
CA ASN A 103 -30.22 -0.30 9.38
C ASN A 103 -29.46 -1.51 9.92
N VAL A 104 -29.37 -1.69 11.23
CA VAL A 104 -28.79 -2.91 11.81
C VAL A 104 -29.80 -4.05 11.66
N VAL A 105 -29.88 -4.61 10.46
CA VAL A 105 -30.87 -5.63 10.10
C VAL A 105 -30.40 -7.04 10.51
N LYS A 106 -29.08 -7.27 10.61
CA LYS A 106 -28.52 -8.57 10.97
C LYS A 106 -28.37 -8.69 12.48
N ARG A 107 -29.02 -9.70 13.05
CA ARG A 107 -28.87 -10.07 14.46
C ARG A 107 -27.47 -10.66 14.65
N SER A 108 -26.60 -9.90 15.31
CA SER A 108 -25.41 -10.45 15.92
C SER A 108 -25.83 -11.36 17.07
N SER A 109 -25.30 -12.58 17.13
CA SER A 109 -25.59 -13.53 18.22
C SER A 109 -24.96 -13.11 19.55
N LEU A 110 -23.88 -12.32 19.48
CA LEU A 110 -23.22 -11.69 20.64
C LEU A 110 -23.55 -10.19 20.68
N PRO A 111 -23.52 -9.54 21.87
CA PRO A 111 -23.64 -8.09 21.99
C PRO A 111 -22.63 -7.37 21.07
N PRO A 112 -23.07 -6.58 20.08
CA PRO A 112 -22.15 -5.89 19.19
C PRO A 112 -21.22 -4.95 19.95
N LEU A 113 -19.99 -4.82 19.45
CA LEU A 113 -19.00 -3.90 20.00
C LEU A 113 -18.66 -2.82 18.96
N GLU A 114 -18.27 -1.64 19.41
CA GLU A 114 -17.87 -0.55 18.52
C GLU A 114 -16.62 0.17 18.99
N THR A 115 -15.94 0.77 18.03
CA THR A 115 -14.87 1.76 18.25
C THR A 115 -14.82 2.75 17.08
N GLN A 116 -14.06 3.83 17.25
CA GLN A 116 -13.80 4.79 16.20
C GLN A 116 -12.30 4.87 15.91
N ILE A 117 -11.95 4.83 14.63
CA ILE A 117 -10.57 4.98 14.15
C ILE A 117 -10.45 6.22 13.25
N LYS A 118 -9.21 6.69 13.09
CA LYS A 118 -8.85 7.77 12.16
C LYS A 118 -7.86 7.23 11.14
N ILE A 119 -8.26 7.19 9.86
CA ILE A 119 -7.43 6.73 8.75
C ILE A 119 -6.76 7.92 8.07
N GLY A 120 -5.46 7.81 7.82
CA GLY A 120 -4.66 8.85 7.15
C GLY A 120 -3.97 9.82 8.11
N PRO A 121 -3.33 10.87 7.58
CA PRO A 121 -2.45 11.73 8.37
C PRO A 121 -3.23 12.69 9.27
N LYS A 122 -2.63 13.06 10.41
CA LYS A 122 -3.16 14.01 11.40
C LYS A 122 -4.55 13.65 11.91
N GLU A 123 -5.56 14.48 11.63
CA GLU A 123 -6.95 14.25 12.03
C GLU A 123 -7.60 13.12 11.23
N GLY A 124 -7.03 12.76 10.07
CA GLY A 124 -7.50 11.68 9.21
C GLY A 124 -8.97 11.82 8.82
N VAL A 125 -9.50 10.74 8.26
CA VAL A 125 -10.94 10.54 8.06
C VAL A 125 -11.42 9.55 9.12
N ARG A 126 -12.51 9.90 9.79
CA ARG A 126 -13.08 9.09 10.87
C ARG A 126 -13.92 7.95 10.31
N PHE A 127 -13.70 6.76 10.83
CA PHE A 127 -14.51 5.57 10.58
C PHE A 127 -14.91 4.92 11.89
N TRP A 128 -16.15 4.45 11.95
CA TRP A 128 -16.64 3.52 12.96
C TRP A 128 -16.34 2.09 12.54
N ILE A 129 -15.99 1.26 13.51
CA ILE A 129 -15.93 -0.20 13.36
C ILE A 129 -17.03 -0.77 14.26
N LEU A 130 -17.93 -1.56 13.69
CA LEU A 130 -18.93 -2.35 14.41
C LEU A 130 -18.57 -3.83 14.30
N VAL A 131 -18.35 -4.49 15.43
CA VAL A 131 -17.98 -5.91 15.52
C VAL A 131 -19.23 -6.74 15.77
N LEU A 132 -19.36 -7.84 15.02
CA LEU A 132 -20.56 -8.66 14.97
C LEU A 132 -20.21 -10.16 15.00
N ALA A 133 -21.14 -10.95 15.51
CA ALA A 133 -21.16 -12.41 15.43
C ALA A 133 -22.31 -12.82 14.50
N LEU A 134 -22.04 -12.93 13.20
CA LEU A 134 -23.05 -13.15 12.15
C LEU A 134 -23.25 -14.63 11.82
N SER A 135 -22.18 -15.43 11.91
CA SER A 135 -22.20 -16.85 11.53
C SER A 135 -21.89 -17.78 12.72
N SER A 136 -21.70 -17.21 13.91
CA SER A 136 -21.36 -17.94 15.15
C SER A 136 -22.23 -17.44 16.30
N GLU A 137 -22.54 -18.33 17.25
CA GLU A 137 -23.25 -18.01 18.48
C GLU A 137 -22.32 -17.62 19.63
N SER A 138 -21.02 -17.92 19.50
CA SER A 138 -20.04 -17.82 20.59
C SER A 138 -18.78 -17.03 20.25
N ALA A 139 -18.64 -16.55 19.02
CA ALA A 139 -17.48 -15.78 18.58
C ALA A 139 -17.84 -14.67 17.58
N TYR A 140 -17.17 -13.53 17.68
CA TYR A 140 -17.22 -12.50 16.65
C TYR A 140 -16.49 -12.98 15.39
N ASP A 141 -17.08 -12.74 14.22
CA ASP A 141 -16.57 -13.25 12.94
C ASP A 141 -16.62 -12.21 11.79
N ALA A 142 -17.16 -11.01 12.06
CA ALA A 142 -17.27 -9.95 11.08
C ALA A 142 -17.14 -8.56 11.70
N VAL A 143 -16.73 -7.61 10.86
CA VAL A 143 -16.78 -6.17 11.17
C VAL A 143 -17.46 -5.41 10.05
N VAL A 144 -18.15 -4.32 10.42
CA VAL A 144 -18.59 -3.29 9.49
C VAL A 144 -17.76 -2.04 9.73
N VAL A 145 -17.09 -1.55 8.68
CA VAL A 145 -16.33 -0.30 8.72
C VAL A 145 -17.09 0.77 7.95
N SER A 146 -17.49 1.86 8.60
CA SER A 146 -18.35 2.89 8.00
C SER A 146 -18.00 4.30 8.47
N LYS A 147 -18.24 5.33 7.64
CA LYS A 147 -18.04 6.74 8.04
C LYS A 147 -19.09 7.22 9.04
N ASN A 148 -20.30 6.67 8.91
CA ASN A 148 -21.45 6.98 9.75
C ASN A 148 -21.87 5.72 10.50
N LYS A 149 -22.66 5.88 11.56
CA LYS A 149 -23.32 4.75 12.23
C LYS A 149 -24.52 4.26 11.42
N ASP A 150 -24.25 3.76 10.21
CA ASP A 150 -25.21 3.14 9.31
C ASP A 150 -24.61 1.85 8.76
N PHE A 151 -25.31 0.74 8.98
CA PHE A 151 -24.85 -0.59 8.59
C PHE A 151 -24.82 -0.77 7.07
N ASP A 152 -25.81 -0.23 6.36
CA ASP A 152 -25.95 -0.44 4.91
C ASP A 152 -24.96 0.42 4.10
N GLU A 153 -24.48 1.53 4.67
CA GLU A 153 -23.40 2.35 4.09
C GLU A 153 -22.00 1.79 4.40
N GLY A 154 -21.89 0.77 5.25
CA GLY A 154 -20.63 0.22 5.72
C GLY A 154 -20.06 -0.90 4.86
N ILE A 155 -18.74 -1.11 4.99
CA ILE A 155 -18.05 -2.24 4.38
C ILE A 155 -18.05 -3.39 5.37
N LEU A 156 -18.78 -4.45 5.06
CA LEU A 156 -18.72 -5.71 5.79
C LEU A 156 -17.46 -6.48 5.39
N LEU A 157 -16.63 -6.83 6.37
CA LEU A 157 -15.43 -7.64 6.20
C LEU A 157 -15.46 -8.81 7.19
N LYS A 158 -15.11 -10.00 6.70
CA LYS A 158 -14.73 -11.17 7.50
C LYS A 158 -13.22 -11.35 7.51
N LYS A 159 -12.73 -12.21 8.39
CA LYS A 159 -11.29 -12.55 8.46
C LYS A 159 -10.78 -13.00 7.08
N GLY A 160 -9.69 -12.37 6.63
CA GLY A 160 -9.06 -12.60 5.34
C GLY A 160 -9.65 -11.79 4.19
N GLU A 161 -10.79 -11.12 4.35
CA GLU A 161 -11.41 -10.35 3.28
C GLU A 161 -10.79 -8.96 3.15
N MET A 162 -10.51 -8.57 1.90
CA MET A 162 -10.04 -7.25 1.51
C MET A 162 -11.22 -6.45 0.94
N SER A 163 -11.32 -5.18 1.30
CA SER A 163 -12.30 -4.25 0.73
C SER A 163 -12.00 -3.94 -0.74
N ASN A 164 -13.00 -3.45 -1.46
CA ASN A 164 -12.75 -2.67 -2.67
C ASN A 164 -11.92 -1.42 -2.34
N TRP A 165 -11.35 -0.80 -3.39
CA TRP A 165 -10.69 0.50 -3.26
C TRP A 165 -11.66 1.58 -2.78
N LEU A 166 -11.25 2.27 -1.73
CA LEU A 166 -11.91 3.44 -1.16
C LEU A 166 -11.21 4.71 -1.62
N TYR A 167 -11.95 5.82 -1.62
CA TYR A 167 -11.47 7.13 -2.02
C TYR A 167 -11.95 8.18 -1.04
N GLU A 168 -11.03 8.94 -0.47
CA GLU A 168 -11.35 10.03 0.45
C GLU A 168 -10.45 11.23 0.20
N ASP A 169 -10.91 12.41 0.65
CA ASP A 169 -10.15 13.66 0.58
C ASP A 169 -9.42 13.89 1.91
N PHE A 170 -8.08 13.96 1.84
CA PHE A 170 -7.22 14.13 3.01
C PHE A 170 -6.64 15.54 3.08
N ASN A 171 -6.81 16.20 4.22
CA ASN A 171 -6.24 17.53 4.46
C ASN A 171 -4.80 17.41 4.95
N LEU A 172 -3.84 17.80 4.11
CA LEU A 172 -2.45 18.03 4.49
C LEU A 172 -2.28 19.51 4.90
N ASP A 173 -1.39 19.85 5.84
CA ASP A 173 -1.26 21.21 6.42
C ASP A 173 -1.33 22.32 5.38
N ASN A 174 -2.09 23.39 5.65
CA ASN A 174 -2.20 24.63 4.84
C ASN A 174 -2.28 24.41 3.30
N LYS A 175 -2.61 23.19 2.86
CA LYS A 175 -2.73 22.75 1.47
C LYS A 175 -4.18 22.39 1.21
N LYS A 176 -4.55 22.43 -0.06
CA LYS A 176 -5.84 21.90 -0.51
C LYS A 176 -5.91 20.41 -0.19
N ALA A 177 -7.13 19.94 0.09
CA ALA A 177 -7.41 18.52 0.25
C ALA A 177 -6.87 17.73 -0.95
N ILE A 178 -6.21 16.60 -0.69
CA ILE A 178 -5.70 15.69 -1.72
C ILE A 178 -6.54 14.43 -1.68
N ARG A 179 -7.15 14.09 -2.82
CA ARG A 179 -7.90 12.85 -2.97
C ARG A 179 -6.95 11.66 -3.04
N GLY A 180 -7.15 10.70 -2.14
CA GLY A 180 -6.33 9.51 -2.01
C GLY A 180 -7.14 8.23 -2.07
N SER A 181 -6.50 7.16 -2.53
CA SER A 181 -7.06 5.81 -2.58
C SER A 181 -6.40 4.89 -1.56
N PHE A 182 -7.17 3.98 -0.97
CA PHE A 182 -6.68 2.95 -0.06
C PHE A 182 -7.63 1.75 -0.02
N ARG A 183 -7.20 0.65 0.58
CA ARG A 183 -8.02 -0.55 0.84
C ARG A 183 -7.77 -1.07 2.25
N MET A 184 -8.70 -1.86 2.75
CA MET A 184 -8.66 -2.39 4.12
C MET A 184 -8.81 -3.91 4.11
N LYS A 185 -8.04 -4.62 4.93
CA LYS A 185 -8.18 -6.08 5.11
C LYS A 185 -8.39 -6.39 6.59
N LEU A 186 -9.41 -7.17 6.90
CA LEU A 186 -9.55 -7.72 8.24
C LEU A 186 -8.62 -8.93 8.36
N ILE A 187 -7.48 -8.76 9.01
CA ILE A 187 -6.45 -9.81 9.13
C ILE A 187 -6.83 -10.83 10.20
N ASP A 188 -7.34 -10.36 11.33
CA ASP A 188 -7.76 -11.25 12.41
C ASP A 188 -8.87 -10.64 13.26
N MET A 189 -9.74 -11.50 13.79
CA MET A 189 -10.75 -11.12 14.78
C MET A 189 -10.19 -11.14 16.21
N GLY A 190 -9.01 -11.75 16.42
CA GLY A 190 -8.46 -12.00 17.75
C GLY A 190 -9.07 -13.24 18.42
N SER A 191 -8.71 -13.52 19.67
CA SER A 191 -9.26 -14.67 20.38
C SER A 191 -10.77 -14.54 20.60
N ASN A 192 -11.46 -15.67 20.37
CA ASN A 192 -12.91 -15.77 20.40
C ASN A 192 -13.49 -15.17 21.69
N GLY A 193 -14.27 -14.10 21.55
CA GLY A 193 -15.07 -13.49 22.63
C GLY A 193 -14.50 -12.21 23.24
N ASN A 194 -13.19 -11.94 23.16
CA ASN A 194 -12.58 -10.73 23.74
C ASN A 194 -11.77 -9.89 22.74
N LEU A 195 -11.70 -10.32 21.47
CA LEU A 195 -10.99 -9.63 20.38
C LEU A 195 -9.49 -9.43 20.62
N GLN A 196 -8.85 -10.14 21.56
CA GLN A 196 -7.42 -9.97 21.83
C GLN A 196 -6.61 -10.42 20.60
N GLY A 197 -5.87 -9.50 19.98
CA GLY A 197 -5.17 -9.75 18.71
C GLY A 197 -6.00 -9.46 17.46
N PHE A 198 -7.15 -8.78 17.58
CA PHE A 198 -7.86 -8.18 16.46
C PHE A 198 -6.89 -7.35 15.61
N ARG A 199 -7.01 -7.42 14.28
CA ARG A 199 -6.15 -6.68 13.35
C ARG A 199 -6.92 -6.25 12.11
N LEU A 200 -7.08 -4.95 11.94
CA LEU A 200 -7.52 -4.32 10.69
C LEU A 200 -6.33 -3.63 10.04
N PHE A 201 -5.92 -4.14 8.87
CA PHE A 201 -4.87 -3.54 8.05
C PHE A 201 -5.47 -2.52 7.08
N VAL A 202 -4.79 -1.40 6.91
CA VAL A 202 -5.10 -0.38 5.90
C VAL A 202 -3.85 -0.15 5.06
N SER A 203 -4.00 -0.24 3.74
CA SER A 203 -2.90 -0.04 2.79
C SER A 203 -2.34 1.38 2.83
N GLN A 204 -1.22 1.61 2.14
CA GLN A 204 -0.73 2.95 1.85
C GLN A 204 -1.86 3.78 1.21
N ILE A 205 -1.93 5.06 1.58
CA ILE A 205 -2.86 6.02 0.98
C ILE A 205 -2.08 6.77 -0.10
N PHE A 206 -2.43 6.51 -1.36
CA PHE A 206 -1.74 7.08 -2.51
C PHE A 206 -2.61 8.11 -3.23
N PRO A 207 -2.07 9.26 -3.66
CA PRO A 207 -2.87 10.29 -4.33
C PRO A 207 -3.28 9.88 -5.74
N LEU A 208 -4.39 10.43 -6.22
CA LEU A 208 -4.85 10.20 -7.59
C LEU A 208 -4.12 11.06 -8.65
N LYS A 209 -3.27 11.99 -8.22
CA LYS A 209 -2.56 13.00 -9.04
C LYS A 209 -1.20 13.33 -8.45
N GLY A 210 -0.35 14.01 -9.20
CA GLY A 210 0.94 14.55 -8.75
C GLY A 210 2.09 13.55 -8.72
N TRP A 211 1.92 12.38 -9.33
CA TRP A 211 2.91 11.29 -9.38
C TRP A 211 3.26 10.87 -10.81
N THR A 212 2.80 11.60 -11.84
CA THR A 212 3.16 11.36 -13.23
C THR A 212 3.66 12.62 -13.93
N PHE A 213 4.39 12.43 -15.02
CA PHE A 213 4.69 13.45 -16.01
C PHE A 213 4.45 12.86 -17.40
N PRO A 214 3.63 13.46 -18.27
CA PRO A 214 2.69 14.54 -17.96
C PRO A 214 1.67 14.17 -16.86
N GLU A 215 1.06 15.19 -16.25
CA GLU A 215 0.19 15.05 -15.06
C GLU A 215 -1.13 14.31 -15.37
N ASP A 216 -1.64 14.44 -16.59
CA ASP A 216 -2.90 13.84 -17.06
C ASP A 216 -2.82 12.31 -17.23
N VAL A 217 -1.62 11.76 -17.43
CA VAL A 217 -1.38 10.31 -17.54
C VAL A 217 -1.84 9.54 -16.29
N ALA A 218 -1.82 10.16 -15.11
CA ALA A 218 -2.28 9.53 -13.87
C ALA A 218 -3.74 9.05 -13.96
N ALA A 219 -4.63 9.84 -14.57
CA ALA A 219 -6.04 9.50 -14.67
C ALA A 219 -6.28 8.27 -15.56
N ASP A 220 -5.62 8.22 -16.72
CA ASP A 220 -5.66 7.10 -17.63
C ASP A 220 -5.13 5.82 -16.98
N LEU A 221 -3.99 5.90 -16.28
CA LEU A 221 -3.41 4.75 -15.59
C LEU A 221 -4.34 4.23 -14.49
N ILE A 222 -5.00 5.10 -13.73
CA ILE A 222 -5.95 4.69 -12.69
C ILE A 222 -7.18 4.02 -13.30
N ASP A 223 -7.71 4.54 -14.41
CA ASP A 223 -8.85 3.94 -15.11
C ASP A 223 -8.52 2.53 -15.66
N GLN A 224 -7.33 2.37 -16.23
CA GLN A 224 -6.93 1.12 -16.88
C GLN A 224 -6.34 0.07 -15.93
N CYS A 225 -5.63 0.51 -14.90
CA CYS A 225 -4.86 -0.38 -14.01
C CYS A 225 -5.44 -0.45 -12.60
N GLY A 226 -6.31 0.49 -12.21
CA GLY A 226 -6.74 0.71 -10.84
C GLY A 226 -5.80 1.64 -10.06
N PRO A 227 -6.09 1.92 -8.78
CA PRO A 227 -5.25 2.79 -7.97
C PRO A 227 -3.82 2.28 -7.77
N PHE A 228 -2.85 3.19 -7.77
CA PHE A 228 -1.44 2.83 -7.61
C PHE A 228 -1.11 2.53 -6.14
N LEU A 229 -0.39 1.44 -5.91
CA LEU A 229 0.20 1.10 -4.61
C LEU A 229 1.72 1.15 -4.77
N GLU A 230 2.36 2.17 -4.21
CA GLU A 230 3.80 2.41 -4.39
C GLU A 230 4.64 1.53 -3.47
N SER A 231 4.24 1.43 -2.20
CA SER A 231 4.91 0.61 -1.19
C SER A 231 4.11 -0.68 -0.94
N ILE A 232 4.76 -1.81 -1.21
CA ILE A 232 4.23 -3.16 -0.94
C ILE A 232 4.47 -3.55 0.53
N SER A 233 3.71 -4.53 1.03
CA SER A 233 3.59 -4.89 2.46
C SER A 233 4.84 -5.47 3.17
N HIS A 234 6.07 -5.11 2.77
CA HIS A 234 7.31 -5.50 3.43
C HIS A 234 7.31 -5.20 4.93
N PHE A 235 7.22 -3.92 5.31
CA PHE A 235 7.18 -3.53 6.73
C PHE A 235 5.90 -3.93 7.45
N PRO A 236 4.69 -3.81 6.85
CA PRO A 236 3.50 -4.40 7.42
C PRO A 236 3.67 -5.88 7.80
N TYR A 237 4.35 -6.69 6.99
CA TYR A 237 4.64 -8.09 7.32
C TYR A 237 5.66 -8.20 8.46
N VAL A 238 6.79 -7.47 8.39
CA VAL A 238 7.83 -7.48 9.42
C VAL A 238 7.29 -7.04 10.80
N PHE A 239 6.35 -6.10 10.83
CA PHE A 239 5.69 -5.64 12.06
C PHE A 239 4.55 -6.57 12.54
N GLY A 240 4.25 -7.64 11.80
CA GLY A 240 3.17 -8.58 12.13
C GLY A 240 1.76 -8.03 11.89
N TRP A 241 1.62 -6.97 11.10
CA TRP A 241 0.33 -6.38 10.77
C TRP A 241 -0.46 -7.24 9.79
N VAL A 242 0.24 -7.88 8.87
CA VAL A 242 -0.35 -8.72 7.81
C VAL A 242 0.27 -10.12 7.81
N ASP A 243 -0.43 -11.07 7.21
CA ASP A 243 0.06 -12.43 6.99
C ASP A 243 0.76 -12.59 5.62
N GLU A 244 1.34 -13.77 5.37
CA GLU A 244 2.01 -14.10 4.10
C GLU A 244 1.08 -13.96 2.91
N SER A 245 -0.18 -14.39 3.03
CA SER A 245 -1.16 -14.28 1.95
C SER A 245 -1.37 -12.83 1.52
N THR A 246 -1.54 -11.92 2.49
CA THR A 246 -1.74 -10.48 2.25
C THR A 246 -0.48 -9.82 1.70
N TYR A 247 0.68 -10.27 2.16
CA TYR A 247 1.96 -9.83 1.62
C TYR A 247 2.08 -10.18 0.12
N LEU A 248 1.78 -11.43 -0.24
CA LEU A 248 1.78 -11.90 -1.63
C LEU A 248 0.70 -11.23 -2.48
N ASP A 249 -0.49 -10.93 -1.91
CA ASP A 249 -1.55 -10.17 -2.58
C ASP A 249 -1.04 -8.77 -3.01
N ASP A 250 -0.36 -8.05 -2.11
CA ASP A 250 0.17 -6.70 -2.41
C ASP A 250 1.30 -6.73 -3.44
N ILE A 251 2.19 -7.73 -3.35
CA ILE A 251 3.28 -7.93 -4.32
C ILE A 251 2.72 -8.25 -5.71
N SER A 252 1.78 -9.20 -5.78
CA SER A 252 1.11 -9.58 -7.02
C SER A 252 0.37 -8.40 -7.62
N TYR A 253 -0.37 -7.65 -6.79
CA TYR A 253 -1.08 -6.46 -7.24
C TYR A 253 -0.16 -5.43 -7.88
N GLN A 254 0.97 -5.10 -7.24
CA GLN A 254 1.91 -4.12 -7.81
C GLN A 254 2.55 -4.63 -9.10
N ALA A 255 2.94 -5.91 -9.16
CA ALA A 255 3.51 -6.52 -10.36
C ALA A 255 2.52 -6.45 -11.54
N GLU A 256 1.28 -6.89 -11.33
CA GLU A 256 0.23 -6.84 -12.35
C GLU A 256 -0.12 -5.40 -12.74
N TRP A 257 -0.13 -4.47 -11.79
CA TRP A 257 -0.35 -3.05 -12.07
C TRP A 257 0.74 -2.50 -12.99
N LEU A 258 2.01 -2.79 -12.70
CA LEU A 258 3.14 -2.34 -13.53
C LEU A 258 3.11 -2.97 -14.92
N SER A 259 2.76 -4.25 -15.04
CA SER A 259 2.55 -4.90 -16.34
C SER A 259 1.43 -4.24 -17.16
N LYS A 260 0.27 -3.98 -16.54
CA LYS A 260 -0.86 -3.31 -17.20
C LYS A 260 -0.48 -1.89 -17.63
N ALA A 261 0.21 -1.16 -16.78
CA ALA A 261 0.69 0.19 -17.09
C ALA A 261 1.69 0.17 -18.25
N ALA A 262 2.65 -0.76 -18.25
CA ALA A 262 3.59 -0.95 -19.35
C ALA A 262 2.84 -1.18 -20.67
N LYS A 263 1.92 -2.16 -20.68
CA LYS A 263 1.11 -2.50 -21.85
C LYS A 263 0.30 -1.32 -22.36
N TYR A 264 -0.38 -0.61 -21.47
CA TYR A 264 -1.17 0.56 -21.82
C TYR A 264 -0.29 1.66 -22.44
N LEU A 265 0.80 2.03 -21.77
CA LEU A 265 1.66 3.13 -22.22
C LEU A 265 2.40 2.79 -23.51
N MET A 266 2.96 1.59 -23.63
CA MET A 266 3.73 1.16 -24.80
C MET A 266 2.84 0.95 -26.04
N SER A 267 1.59 0.54 -25.86
CA SER A 267 0.64 0.40 -26.99
C SER A 267 0.04 1.73 -27.46
N LYS A 268 -0.05 2.73 -26.58
CA LYS A 268 -0.64 4.04 -26.89
C LYS A 268 0.37 5.08 -27.37
N ASN A 269 1.65 4.87 -27.12
CA ASN A 269 2.69 5.87 -27.37
C ASN A 269 3.82 5.27 -28.19
N SER A 270 4.43 6.06 -29.08
CA SER A 270 5.73 5.70 -29.64
C SER A 270 6.80 5.81 -28.56
N TRP A 271 7.66 4.79 -28.46
CA TRP A 271 8.74 4.72 -27.48
C TRP A 271 10.00 4.12 -28.11
N ASP A 272 11.16 4.53 -27.61
CA ASP A 272 12.48 3.98 -27.96
C ASP A 272 13.18 3.37 -26.73
N LEU A 273 12.82 3.82 -25.52
CA LEU A 273 13.39 3.36 -24.26
C LEU A 273 12.30 3.23 -23.20
N TYR A 274 12.10 2.02 -22.68
CA TYR A 274 11.27 1.75 -21.51
C TYR A 274 12.16 1.29 -20.35
N LEU A 275 12.01 1.91 -19.18
CA LEU A 275 12.73 1.54 -17.97
C LEU A 275 11.75 1.35 -16.83
N THR A 276 11.87 0.24 -16.10
CA THR A 276 11.03 -0.07 -14.95
C THR A 276 11.83 -0.63 -13.79
N HIS A 277 11.28 -0.51 -12.59
CA HIS A 277 11.81 -1.16 -11.40
C HIS A 277 10.71 -1.72 -10.52
N TRP A 278 10.97 -2.86 -9.90
CA TRP A 278 10.08 -3.50 -8.95
C TRP A 278 10.85 -4.10 -7.79
N HIS A 279 10.50 -3.72 -6.55
CA HIS A 279 11.18 -4.15 -5.32
C HIS A 279 10.72 -5.52 -4.81
N GLY A 280 9.77 -6.20 -5.48
CA GLY A 280 9.10 -7.39 -4.95
C GLY A 280 10.03 -8.49 -4.47
N ILE A 281 11.03 -8.85 -5.27
CA ILE A 281 12.01 -9.90 -4.91
C ILE A 281 12.86 -9.45 -3.72
N ASP A 282 13.44 -8.26 -3.78
CA ASP A 282 14.32 -7.73 -2.73
C ASP A 282 13.61 -7.64 -1.37
N ASN A 283 12.41 -7.05 -1.36
CA ASN A 283 11.56 -6.99 -0.18
C ASN A 283 11.20 -8.39 0.36
N THR A 284 10.98 -9.36 -0.52
CA THR A 284 10.65 -10.73 -0.10
C THR A 284 11.83 -11.43 0.52
N GLN A 285 13.02 -11.26 -0.05
CA GLN A 285 14.23 -11.79 0.57
C GLN A 285 14.50 -11.13 1.92
N HIS A 286 14.29 -9.82 2.05
CA HIS A 286 14.41 -9.12 3.33
C HIS A 286 13.39 -9.59 4.39
N ALA A 287 12.17 -9.95 3.99
CA ALA A 287 11.16 -10.46 4.93
C ALA A 287 11.36 -11.94 5.31
N PHE A 288 11.74 -12.79 4.35
CA PHE A 288 11.66 -14.25 4.49
C PHE A 288 13.03 -14.95 4.54
N LEU A 289 14.11 -14.29 4.09
CA LEU A 289 15.50 -14.82 4.16
C LEU A 289 16.38 -14.04 5.16
N ARG A 290 15.77 -13.23 6.03
CA ARG A 290 16.49 -12.45 7.06
C ARG A 290 17.26 -13.31 8.06
N PHE A 291 16.78 -14.52 8.30
CA PHE A 291 17.33 -15.43 9.31
C PHE A 291 17.92 -16.67 8.65
N ASP A 292 19.00 -17.16 9.24
CA ASP A 292 19.57 -18.45 8.84
C ASP A 292 18.57 -19.57 9.10
N LYS A 293 18.49 -20.57 8.20
CA LYS A 293 17.54 -21.68 8.35
C LYS A 293 17.72 -22.45 9.66
N SER A 294 18.94 -22.47 10.21
CA SER A 294 19.23 -23.13 11.49
C SER A 294 18.50 -22.54 12.70
N VAL A 295 17.99 -21.31 12.60
CA VAL A 295 17.22 -20.66 13.66
C VAL A 295 15.71 -20.63 13.40
N LEU A 296 15.26 -21.22 12.29
CA LEU A 296 13.85 -21.32 11.92
C LEU A 296 13.29 -22.70 12.27
N THR A 297 11.99 -22.75 12.58
CA THR A 297 11.27 -24.03 12.59
C THR A 297 11.15 -24.58 11.17
N GLU A 298 10.90 -25.88 11.03
CA GLU A 298 10.67 -26.49 9.71
C GLU A 298 9.50 -25.81 8.96
N GLU A 299 8.43 -25.46 9.67
CA GLU A 299 7.28 -24.74 9.10
C GLU A 299 7.66 -23.34 8.62
N GLN A 300 8.42 -22.58 9.43
CA GLN A 300 8.90 -21.24 9.05
C GLN A 300 9.84 -21.31 7.85
N SER A 301 10.71 -22.32 7.79
CA SER A 301 11.61 -22.53 6.64
C SER A 301 10.82 -22.83 5.37
N LYS A 302 9.84 -23.74 5.42
CA LYS A 302 8.98 -24.07 4.27
C LYS A 302 8.14 -22.88 3.80
N LEU A 303 7.57 -22.12 4.74
CA LEU A 303 6.82 -20.90 4.42
C LEU A 303 7.72 -19.87 3.71
N SER A 304 8.94 -19.69 4.21
CA SER A 304 9.90 -18.75 3.64
C SER A 304 10.33 -19.17 2.23
N GLU A 305 10.68 -20.44 2.02
CA GLU A 305 11.03 -20.98 0.70
C GLU A 305 9.88 -20.83 -0.30
N LYS A 306 8.66 -21.19 0.12
CA LYS A 306 7.46 -21.06 -0.72
C LYS A 306 7.23 -19.60 -1.12
N THR A 307 7.26 -18.69 -0.15
CA THR A 307 7.00 -17.26 -0.41
C THR A 307 8.05 -16.66 -1.34
N VAL A 308 9.32 -17.00 -1.15
CA VAL A 308 10.41 -16.57 -2.04
C VAL A 308 10.19 -17.13 -3.44
N SER A 309 9.92 -18.43 -3.59
CA SER A 309 9.65 -19.04 -4.90
C SER A 309 8.48 -18.37 -5.61
N THR A 310 7.37 -18.16 -4.91
CA THR A 310 6.19 -17.48 -5.47
C THR A 310 6.51 -16.03 -5.88
N SER A 311 7.36 -15.31 -5.15
CA SER A 311 7.78 -13.97 -5.57
C SER A 311 8.56 -13.96 -6.88
N TYR A 312 9.34 -15.02 -7.17
CA TYR A 312 10.01 -15.20 -8.46
C TYR A 312 9.04 -15.58 -9.58
N GLU A 313 8.02 -16.40 -9.30
CA GLU A 313 6.95 -16.71 -10.27
C GLU A 313 6.17 -15.44 -10.66
N ILE A 314 5.88 -14.57 -9.69
CA ILE A 314 5.25 -13.26 -9.93
C ILE A 314 6.18 -12.38 -10.79
N ALA A 315 7.49 -12.38 -10.49
CA ALA A 315 8.48 -11.64 -11.27
C ALA A 315 8.54 -12.09 -12.73
N ASP A 316 8.58 -13.41 -12.95
CA ASP A 316 8.63 -14.02 -14.28
C ASP A 316 7.39 -13.66 -15.10
N LYS A 317 6.20 -13.77 -14.49
CA LYS A 317 4.95 -13.34 -15.11
C LYS A 317 4.98 -11.86 -15.48
N MET A 318 5.43 -10.99 -14.57
CA MET A 318 5.53 -9.55 -14.81
C MET A 318 6.46 -9.24 -15.98
N VAL A 319 7.66 -9.84 -16.00
CA VAL A 319 8.62 -9.66 -17.10
C VAL A 319 8.03 -10.16 -18.41
N GLY A 320 7.41 -11.34 -18.41
CA GLY A 320 6.75 -11.90 -19.59
C GLY A 320 5.64 -10.99 -20.13
N GLU A 321 4.79 -10.44 -19.27
CA GLU A 321 3.73 -9.50 -19.67
C GLU A 321 4.27 -8.20 -20.25
N ILE A 322 5.35 -7.65 -19.66
CA ILE A 322 5.99 -6.42 -20.15
C ILE A 322 6.67 -6.68 -21.50
N VAL A 323 7.44 -7.75 -21.64
CA VAL A 323 8.16 -8.10 -22.88
C VAL A 323 7.17 -8.40 -24.01
N ASN A 324 6.08 -9.09 -23.74
CA ASN A 324 5.03 -9.36 -24.74
C ASN A 324 4.22 -8.12 -25.13
N SER A 325 4.38 -7.02 -24.39
CA SER A 325 3.76 -5.73 -24.70
C SER A 325 4.68 -4.80 -25.49
N ALA A 326 5.93 -5.22 -25.73
CA ALA A 326 6.95 -4.47 -26.47
C ALA A 326 6.86 -4.66 -27.99
#